data_AF-A0A3M1A9C6-F1
#
_entry.id   AF-A0A3M1A9C6-F1
#
_cell.length_a   1.000
_cell.length_b   1.000
_cell.length_c   1.000
_cell.angle_alpha   90.00
_cell.angle_beta   90.00
_cell.angle_gamma   90.00
#
_symmetry.space_group_name_H-M   'P 1'
#
loop_
_entity.id
_entity.type
_entity.pdbx_description
1 polymer ?
#
loop_
_entity_poly.entity_id
_entity_poly.type
_entity_poly.pdbx_seq_one_letter_code
_entity_poly.pdbx_strand_id
1 'polypeptide(L)'
;MRDKQIKLFYFSLQGSELQEIVLSWKKILSILFFVFVVMLLLVGASIALFTDFYHSFRIASLSKTNSTLRGQLSQMGKKVQFLETQMQSLEKENDDLRVFADMEPLNKDIRKVGVGGAENDGVWIP
;
A
#
# COMPACT_ATOMS: atom_id res chain seq x y z
N MET A 1 -5.33 -46.77 41.30
CA MET A 1 -5.29 -45.30 41.13
C MET A 1 -6.73 -44.79 41.19
N ARG A 2 -7.07 -43.94 42.18
CA ARG A 2 -8.45 -43.56 42.53
C ARG A 2 -9.10 -42.70 41.43
N ASP A 3 -10.21 -43.19 40.90
CA ASP A 3 -11.10 -42.49 39.96
C ASP A 3 -11.80 -41.34 40.71
N LYS A 4 -11.21 -40.14 40.65
CA LYS A 4 -11.78 -38.94 41.28
C LYS A 4 -12.89 -38.42 40.38
N GLN A 5 -14.13 -38.69 40.75
CA GLN A 5 -15.32 -38.17 40.08
C GLN A 5 -15.77 -36.89 40.78
N ILE A 6 -15.89 -35.79 40.03
CA ILE A 6 -16.39 -34.51 40.54
C ILE A 6 -17.91 -34.56 40.39
N LYS A 7 -18.64 -34.63 41.51
CA LYS A 7 -20.10 -34.57 41.55
C LYS A 7 -20.54 -33.11 41.66
N LEU A 8 -21.22 -32.62 40.62
CA LEU A 8 -21.83 -31.30 40.57
C LEU A 8 -23.32 -31.49 40.90
N PHE A 9 -23.73 -31.04 42.08
CA PHE A 9 -25.14 -31.07 42.48
C PHE A 9 -25.78 -29.74 42.07
N TYR A 10 -26.77 -29.80 41.18
CA TYR A 10 -27.59 -28.65 40.82
C TYR A 10 -29.00 -28.86 41.39
N PHE A 11 -29.44 -28.01 42.31
CA PHE A 11 -30.80 -28.06 42.85
C PHE A 11 -31.71 -27.16 42.01
N SER A 12 -32.63 -27.77 41.26
CA SER A 12 -33.79 -27.09 40.66
C SER A 12 -34.92 -27.10 41.68
N LEU A 13 -35.48 -25.93 42.00
CA LEU A 13 -36.43 -25.71 43.09
C LEU A 13 -37.86 -26.20 42.81
N GLN A 14 -38.12 -26.91 41.70
CA GLN A 14 -39.51 -27.16 41.26
C GLN A 14 -39.81 -28.58 40.75
N GLY A 15 -38.85 -29.49 40.74
CA GLY A 15 -39.09 -30.87 40.31
C GLY A 15 -38.02 -31.79 40.89
N SER A 16 -38.45 -32.71 41.73
CA SER A 16 -37.62 -33.71 42.40
C SER A 16 -37.14 -34.79 41.42
N GLU A 17 -36.33 -34.39 40.43
CA GLU A 17 -35.50 -35.29 39.67
C GLU A 17 -34.06 -34.81 39.80
N LEU A 18 -33.33 -35.48 40.70
CA LEU A 18 -31.89 -35.34 40.83
C LEU A 18 -31.23 -35.90 39.57
N GLN A 19 -31.07 -35.07 38.54
CA GLN A 19 -30.20 -35.40 37.42
C GLN A 19 -28.75 -35.28 37.90
N GLU A 20 -28.21 -36.38 38.42
CA GLU A 20 -26.78 -36.53 38.66
C GLU A 20 -26.05 -36.55 37.30
N ILE A 21 -25.58 -35.40 36.83
CA ILE A 21 -24.64 -35.37 35.71
C ILE A 21 -23.27 -35.74 36.26
N VAL A 22 -22.96 -37.03 36.25
CA VAL A 22 -21.63 -37.54 36.60
C VAL A 22 -20.65 -37.13 35.49
N LEU A 23 -19.96 -36.00 35.70
CA LEU A 23 -18.85 -35.59 34.85
C LEU A 23 -17.61 -36.39 35.22
N SER A 24 -17.36 -37.45 34.45
CA SER A 24 -16.11 -38.19 34.51
C SER A 24 -14.94 -37.26 34.13
N TRP A 25 -13.82 -37.33 34.85
CA TRP A 25 -12.61 -36.54 34.63
C TRP A 25 -12.10 -36.62 33.18
N LYS A 26 -12.37 -37.74 32.51
CA LYS A 26 -12.08 -37.96 31.07
C LYS A 26 -12.85 -37.01 30.15
N LYS A 27 -14.11 -36.67 30.49
CA LYS A 27 -14.93 -35.72 29.71
C LYS A 27 -14.39 -34.30 29.84
N ILE A 28 -13.96 -33.90 31.03
CA ILE A 28 -13.34 -32.59 31.28
C ILE A 28 -12.03 -32.47 30.49
N LEU A 29 -11.19 -33.52 30.53
CA LEU A 29 -9.94 -33.54 29.78
C LEU A 29 -10.17 -33.50 28.26
N SER A 30 -11.20 -34.19 27.77
CA SER A 30 -11.59 -34.15 26.36
C SER A 30 -12.08 -32.78 25.92
N ILE A 31 -12.88 -32.09 26.75
CA ILE A 31 -13.33 -30.72 26.48
C ILE A 31 -12.14 -29.76 26.46
N LEU A 32 -11.23 -29.88 27.42
CA LEU A 32 -10.04 -29.03 27.49
C LEU A 32 -9.14 -29.22 26.26
N PHE A 33 -8.95 -30.47 25.83
CA PHE A 33 -8.21 -30.78 24.61
C PHE A 33 -8.90 -30.23 23.36
N PHE A 34 -10.23 -30.35 23.26
CA PHE A 34 -10.98 -29.80 22.15
C PHE A 34 -10.85 -28.27 22.07
N VAL A 35 -10.99 -27.58 23.21
CA VAL A 35 -10.78 -26.13 23.30
C VAL A 35 -9.37 -25.74 22.88
N PHE A 36 -8.37 -26.50 23.30
CA PHE A 36 -6.97 -26.26 22.91
C PHE A 36 -6.75 -26.41 21.39
N VAL A 37 -7.33 -27.44 20.77
CA VAL A 37 -7.26 -27.63 19.31
C VAL A 37 -7.97 -26.52 18.55
N VAL A 38 -9.15 -26.10 19.01
CA VAL A 38 -9.88 -24.97 18.41
C VAL A 38 -9.08 -23.67 18.53
N MET A 39 -8.44 -23.42 19.68
CA MET A 39 -7.58 -22.26 19.88
C MET A 39 -6.40 -22.26 18.89
N LEU A 40 -5.74 -23.40 18.68
CA LEU A 40 -4.66 -23.53 17.70
C LEU A 40 -5.12 -23.25 16.26
N LEU A 41 -6.29 -23.77 15.87
CA LEU A 41 -6.87 -23.49 14.57
C LEU A 41 -7.19 -22.00 14.38
N LEU A 42 -7.74 -21.35 15.42
CA LEU A 42 -8.04 -19.92 15.40
C LEU A 42 -6.78 -19.06 15.24
N VAL A 43 -5.71 -19.41 15.96
CA VAL A 43 -4.43 -18.70 15.85
C VAL A 43 -3.82 -18.90 14.46
N GLY A 44 -3.82 -20.13 13.93
CA GLY A 44 -3.34 -20.42 12.58
C GLY A 44 -4.11 -19.66 11.50
N ALA A 45 -5.46 -19.68 11.58
CA ALA A 45 -6.32 -18.95 10.66
C ALA A 45 -6.10 -17.43 10.74
N SER A 46 -5.92 -16.90 11.95
CA SER A 46 -5.63 -15.49 12.16
C SER A 46 -4.30 -15.10 11.49
N ILE A 47 -3.22 -15.86 11.70
CA ILE A 47 -1.91 -15.57 11.08
C ILE A 47 -1.99 -15.60 9.54
N ALA A 48 -2.70 -16.57 8.97
CA ALA A 48 -2.88 -16.67 7.53
C ALA A 48 -3.65 -15.46 6.96
N LEU A 49 -4.79 -15.11 7.57
CA LEU A 49 -5.58 -13.95 7.17
C LEU A 49 -4.83 -12.63 7.34
N PHE A 50 -4.09 -12.47 8.44
CA PHE A 50 -3.26 -11.29 8.68
C PHE A 50 -2.12 -11.19 7.67
N THR A 51 -1.48 -12.31 7.29
CA THR A 51 -0.42 -12.32 6.28
C THR A 51 -0.95 -11.89 4.92
N ASP A 52 -2.03 -12.50 4.46
CA ASP A 52 -2.62 -12.19 3.14
C ASP A 52 -3.17 -10.77 3.08
N PHE A 53 -3.83 -10.32 4.15
CA PHE A 53 -4.36 -8.96 4.24
C PHE A 53 -3.25 -7.91 4.29
N TYR A 54 -2.22 -8.13 5.12
CA TYR A 54 -1.11 -7.19 5.24
C TYR A 54 -0.27 -7.13 3.97
N HIS A 55 -0.03 -8.27 3.33
CA HIS A 55 0.70 -8.32 2.07
C HIS A 55 -0.06 -7.59 0.96
N SER A 56 -1.37 -7.81 0.85
CA SER A 56 -2.24 -7.12 -0.11
C SER A 56 -2.30 -5.61 0.13
N PHE A 57 -2.38 -5.17 1.39
CA PHE A 57 -2.41 -3.74 1.72
C PHE A 57 -1.08 -3.04 1.40
N ARG A 58 0.04 -3.70 1.69
CA ARG A 58 1.37 -3.16 1.36
C ARG A 58 1.59 -3.09 -0.14
N ILE A 59 1.20 -4.11 -0.90
CA ILE A 59 1.27 -4.09 -2.36
C ILE A 59 0.36 -3.00 -2.94
N ALA A 60 -0.87 -2.88 -2.45
CA ALA A 60 -1.82 -1.87 -2.92
C ALA A 60 -1.32 -0.44 -2.67
N SER A 61 -0.76 -0.17 -1.50
CA SER A 61 -0.20 1.16 -1.18
C SER A 61 1.05 1.49 -1.98
N LEU A 62 1.97 0.53 -2.20
CA LEU A 62 3.11 0.73 -3.09
C LEU A 62 2.67 0.95 -4.55
N SER A 63 1.71 0.18 -5.04
CA SER A 63 1.17 0.32 -6.40
C SER A 63 0.55 1.70 -6.61
N LYS A 64 -0.28 2.16 -5.66
CA LYS A 64 -0.90 3.49 -5.69
C LYS A 64 0.14 4.62 -5.66
N THR A 65 1.19 4.45 -4.88
CA THR A 65 2.29 5.42 -4.80
C THR A 65 3.03 5.49 -6.14
N ASN A 66 3.43 4.34 -6.69
CA ASN A 66 4.11 4.29 -7.99
C ASN A 66 3.25 4.88 -9.13
N SER A 67 1.95 4.56 -9.18
CA SER A 67 1.04 5.13 -10.18
C SER A 67 0.93 6.65 -10.04
N THR A 68 0.93 7.17 -8.82
CA THR A 68 0.90 8.62 -8.56
C THR A 68 2.18 9.29 -9.02
N LEU A 69 3.36 8.74 -8.69
CA LEU A 69 4.64 9.27 -9.15
C LEU A 69 4.73 9.26 -10.68
N ARG A 70 4.35 8.17 -11.34
CA ARG A 70 4.32 8.09 -12.82
C ARG A 70 3.40 9.15 -13.40
N GLY A 71 2.24 9.38 -12.79
CA GLY A 71 1.31 10.44 -13.19
C GLY A 71 1.93 11.83 -13.06
N GLN A 72 2.59 12.12 -11.94
CA GLN A 72 3.27 13.39 -11.70
C GLN A 72 4.41 13.62 -12.71
N LEU A 73 5.21 12.59 -12.98
CA LEU A 73 6.31 12.67 -13.96
C LEU A 73 5.78 12.95 -15.36
N SER A 74 4.70 12.27 -15.76
CA SER A 74 4.03 12.54 -17.04
C SER A 74 3.51 13.98 -17.13
N GLN A 75 2.93 14.52 -16.04
CA GLN A 75 2.49 15.91 -16.00
C GLN A 75 3.65 16.90 -16.08
N MET A 76 4.78 16.62 -15.41
CA MET A 76 5.98 17.45 -15.52
C MET A 76 6.53 17.45 -16.95
N GLY A 77 6.61 16.28 -17.60
CA GLY A 77 7.01 16.18 -19.00
C GLY A 77 6.13 17.02 -19.93
N LYS A 78 4.81 16.96 -19.74
CA LYS A 78 3.85 17.80 -20.51
C LYS A 78 4.07 19.29 -20.27
N LYS A 79 4.36 19.72 -19.03
CA LYS A 79 4.64 21.12 -18.72
C LYS A 79 5.93 21.60 -19.36
N VAL A 80 6.98 20.78 -19.35
CA VAL A 80 8.26 21.09 -20.01
C VAL A 80 8.05 21.24 -21.52
N GLN A 81 7.35 20.29 -22.15
CA GLN A 81 7.04 20.37 -23.58
C GLN A 81 6.20 21.61 -23.94
N PHE A 82 5.25 21.98 -23.08
CA PHE A 82 4.48 23.20 -23.25
C PHE A 82 5.38 24.45 -23.16
N LEU A 83 6.26 24.53 -22.17
CA LEU A 83 7.22 25.63 -22.03
C LEU A 83 8.16 25.73 -23.23
N GLU A 84 8.65 24.60 -23.74
CA GLU A 84 9.49 24.55 -24.94
C GLU A 84 8.75 25.11 -26.17
N THR A 85 7.49 24.74 -26.34
CA THR A 85 6.65 25.27 -27.44
C THR A 85 6.44 26.79 -27.30
N GLN A 86 6.19 27.27 -26.08
CA GLN A 86 6.04 28.70 -25.81
C GLN A 86 7.35 29.46 -26.06
N MET A 87 8.50 28.91 -25.67
CA MET A 87 9.80 29.51 -25.96
C MET A 87 10.07 29.59 -27.46
N GLN A 88 9.79 28.54 -28.23
CA GLN A 88 9.94 28.57 -29.70
C GLN A 88 9.06 29.65 -30.35
N SER A 89 7.83 29.83 -29.85
CA SER A 89 6.95 30.91 -30.32
C SER A 89 7.52 32.28 -30.00
N LEU A 90 8.02 32.48 -28.78
CA LEU A 90 8.61 33.73 -28.34
C LEU A 90 9.90 34.07 -29.09
N GLU A 91 10.72 33.06 -29.38
CA GLU A 91 11.92 33.23 -30.21
C GLU A 91 11.56 33.69 -31.62
N LYS A 92 10.53 33.09 -32.22
CA LYS A 92 10.07 33.49 -33.55
C LYS A 92 9.56 34.92 -33.56
N GLU A 93 8.76 35.31 -32.58
CA GLU A 93 8.26 36.68 -32.45
C GLU A 93 9.40 37.69 -32.25
N ASN A 94 10.40 37.36 -31.44
CA ASN A 94 11.59 38.19 -31.25
C ASN A 94 12.41 38.33 -32.54
N ASP A 95 12.57 37.26 -33.31
CA ASP A 95 13.26 37.30 -34.60
C ASP A 95 12.49 38.17 -35.61
N ASP A 96 11.15 38.08 -35.66
CA ASP A 96 10.30 38.93 -36.50
C ASP A 96 10.41 40.42 -36.12
N LEU A 97 10.40 40.74 -34.81
CA LEU A 97 10.58 42.11 -34.30
C LEU A 97 11.95 42.69 -34.65
N ARG A 98 13.01 41.86 -34.62
CA ARG A 98 14.37 42.27 -35.00
C ARG A 98 14.45 42.64 -36.48
N VAL A 99 13.79 41.88 -37.35
CA VAL A 99 13.70 42.22 -38.78
C VAL A 99 12.99 43.56 -38.97
N PHE A 100 11.88 43.79 -38.27
CA PHE A 100 11.15 45.06 -38.38
C PHE A 100 11.96 46.26 -37.89
N ALA A 101 12.76 46.08 -36.84
CA ALA A 101 13.57 47.12 -36.23
C ALA A 101 14.97 47.28 -36.88
N ASP A 102 15.25 46.59 -37.98
CA ASP A 102 16.55 46.54 -38.66
C ASP A 102 17.72 46.20 -37.70
N MET A 103 17.45 45.31 -36.75
CA MET A 103 18.42 44.83 -35.76
C MET A 103 19.13 43.56 -36.27
N GLU A 104 20.40 43.39 -35.92
CA GLU A 104 21.14 42.17 -36.25
C GLU A 104 20.48 40.91 -35.66
N PRO A 105 20.52 39.78 -36.38
CA PRO A 105 19.98 38.51 -35.90
C PRO A 105 20.72 38.03 -34.65
N LEU A 106 20.00 37.40 -33.74
CA LEU A 106 20.58 36.93 -32.47
C LEU A 106 21.60 35.80 -32.72
N ASN A 107 22.83 35.96 -32.22
CA ASN A 107 23.88 34.95 -32.33
C ASN A 107 23.46 33.64 -31.62
N LYS A 108 23.65 32.49 -32.28
CA LYS A 108 23.31 31.15 -31.77
C LYS A 108 24.02 30.79 -30.46
N ASP A 109 25.25 31.26 -30.27
CA ASP A 109 26.02 31.01 -29.05
C ASP A 109 25.46 31.83 -27.87
N ILE A 110 25.02 33.07 -28.14
CA ILE A 110 24.30 33.89 -27.16
C ILE A 110 22.92 33.29 -26.82
N ARG A 111 22.27 32.65 -27.80
CA ARG A 111 21.01 31.92 -27.58
C ARG A 111 21.22 30.70 -26.66
N LYS A 112 22.32 29.96 -26.83
CA LYS A 112 22.67 28.78 -26.02
C LYS A 112 23.02 29.10 -24.56
N VAL A 113 23.54 30.28 -24.25
CA VAL A 113 23.83 30.63 -22.84
C VAL A 113 22.57 31.02 -22.05
N GLY A 114 21.46 31.33 -22.72
CA GLY A 114 20.19 31.69 -22.10
C GLY A 114 19.31 30.49 -21.70
N VAL A 115 19.55 29.33 -22.28
CA VAL A 115 18.93 28.05 -21.87
C VAL A 115 19.72 27.47 -20.70
N GLY A 116 19.50 28.00 -19.50
CA GLY A 116 20.13 27.49 -18.29
C GLY A 116 19.75 26.03 -18.03
N GLY A 117 20.71 25.11 -18.16
CA GLY A 117 20.56 23.68 -17.85
C GLY A 117 21.85 22.93 -18.17
N ALA A 118 22.27 22.03 -17.28
CA ALA A 118 23.43 21.17 -17.53
C ALA A 118 23.15 20.28 -18.75
N GLU A 119 24.08 20.26 -19.70
CA GLU A 119 24.07 19.32 -20.80
C GLU A 119 24.34 17.91 -20.24
N ASN A 120 23.26 17.19 -19.99
CA ASN A 120 23.20 15.73 -20.01
C ASN A 120 24.26 15.01 -19.17
N ASP A 121 24.14 15.08 -17.84
CA ASP A 121 24.76 14.13 -16.92
C ASP A 121 23.98 12.80 -16.88
N GLY A 122 24.05 12.07 -17.99
CA GLY A 122 24.21 10.60 -17.99
C GLY A 122 23.21 9.73 -17.23
N VAL A 123 21.92 10.06 -17.17
CA VAL A 123 20.92 9.11 -16.63
C VAL A 123 20.49 8.13 -17.73
N TRP A 124 21.22 7.02 -17.83
CA TRP A 124 20.81 5.83 -18.56
C TRP A 124 19.63 5.18 -17.81
N ILE A 125 18.43 5.22 -18.39
CA ILE A 125 17.27 4.47 -17.88
C ILE A 125 17.16 3.18 -18.72
N PRO A 126 17.30 1.98 -18.12
CA PRO A 126 17.14 0.71 -18.83
C PRO A 126 15.71 0.45 -19.32
#